data_AF-A0A960U584-F1
#
_entry.id   AF-A0A960U584-F1
#
_cell.length_a   1.000
_cell.length_b   1.000
_cell.length_c   1.000
_cell.angle_alpha   90.00
_cell.angle_beta   90.00
_cell.angle_gamma   90.00
#
_symmetry.space_group_name_H-M   'P 1'
#
loop_
_entity.id
_entity.type
_entity.pdbx_description
1 polymer ?
#
loop_
_entity_poly.entity_id
_entity_poly.type
_entity_poly.pdbx_seq_one_letter_code
_entity_poly.pdbx_strand_id
1 'polypeptide(L)'
;MATVFFNKPSTCPSCKYIVSEGSKFCTQCGSPLATQKTFKLIDIATQEEFIIKDNDTLGTTGDIPLSEKNLAEKAVQFSIQKEVLKLKSLSEHSGVFIELPINTEYELKKNMFIKIGDRVFRFD
;
A
#
# COMPACT_ATOMS: atom_id res chain seq x y z
N MET A 1 -23.82 5.82 7.96
CA MET A 1 -23.39 4.41 8.01
C MET A 1 -21.92 4.42 8.40
N ALA A 2 -21.57 3.77 9.52
CA ALA A 2 -20.22 3.81 10.08
C ALA A 2 -19.27 2.98 9.22
N THR A 3 -18.27 3.62 8.61
CA THR A 3 -17.20 2.94 7.88
C THR A 3 -16.36 2.15 8.88
N VAL A 4 -16.42 0.83 8.79
CA VAL A 4 -15.64 -0.08 9.64
C VAL A 4 -14.21 -0.06 9.11
N PHE A 5 -13.33 0.73 9.75
CA PHE A 5 -11.90 0.60 9.55
C PHE A 5 -11.47 -0.73 10.18
N PHE A 6 -11.24 -1.76 9.37
CA PHE A 6 -10.53 -2.97 9.81
C PHE A 6 -9.06 -2.61 10.08
N ASN A 7 -8.80 -1.96 11.21
CA ASN A 7 -7.45 -1.89 11.79
C ASN A 7 -7.14 -3.29 12.32
N LYS A 8 -6.22 -4.00 11.65
CA LYS A 8 -5.70 -5.27 12.14
C LYS A 8 -4.90 -4.98 13.42
N PRO A 9 -5.26 -5.58 14.56
CA PRO A 9 -4.48 -5.44 15.78
C PRO A 9 -3.03 -5.87 15.55
N SER A 10 -2.09 -5.02 15.94
CA SER A 10 -0.65 -5.31 15.87
C SER A 10 -0.20 -5.89 17.20
N THR A 11 0.25 -7.14 17.20
CA THR A 11 0.76 -7.80 18.42
C THR A 11 2.15 -7.29 18.74
N CYS A 12 2.38 -6.84 19.97
CA CYS A 12 3.69 -6.44 20.44
C CYS A 12 4.66 -7.63 20.41
N PRO A 13 5.83 -7.54 19.75
CA PRO A 13 6.79 -8.65 19.71
C PRO A 13 7.43 -8.94 21.07
N SER A 14 7.52 -7.94 21.96
CA SER A 14 8.16 -8.09 23.28
C SER A 14 7.24 -8.72 24.34
N CYS A 15 5.99 -8.27 24.43
CA CYS A 15 5.07 -8.71 25.49
C CYS A 15 3.84 -9.48 24.98
N LYS A 16 3.69 -9.62 23.66
CA LYS A 16 2.54 -10.27 23.01
C LYS A 16 1.20 -9.60 23.26
N TYR A 17 1.20 -8.39 23.81
CA TYR A 17 -0.02 -7.61 24.00
C TYR A 17 -0.54 -7.11 22.65
N ILE A 18 -1.86 -7.13 22.49
CA ILE A 18 -2.53 -6.60 21.31
C ILE A 18 -2.53 -5.08 21.38
N VAL A 19 -1.89 -4.42 20.43
CA VAL A 19 -1.83 -2.97 20.35
C VAL A 19 -2.60 -2.47 19.14
N SER A 20 -3.34 -1.37 19.31
CA SER A 20 -4.02 -0.67 18.22
C SER A 20 -3.02 -0.20 17.17
N GLU A 21 -3.36 -0.39 15.89
CA GLU A 21 -2.58 0.07 14.74
C GLU A 21 -2.24 1.56 14.87
N GLY A 22 -1.00 1.95 14.50
CA GLY A 22 -0.51 3.32 14.60
C GLY A 22 0.20 3.68 15.91
N SER A 23 0.19 2.81 16.92
CA SER A 23 0.96 3.01 18.15
C SER A 23 2.46 2.81 17.89
N LYS A 24 3.29 3.84 18.16
CA LYS A 24 4.76 3.75 18.05
C LYS A 24 5.39 2.91 19.18
N PHE A 25 4.68 2.79 20.30
CA PHE A 25 5.13 2.09 21.49
C PHE A 25 4.00 1.22 22.03
N CYS A 26 4.35 0.10 22.65
CA CYS A 26 3.38 -0.73 23.34
C CYS A 26 2.87 -0.02 24.58
N THR A 27 1.55 0.12 24.70
CA THR A 27 0.90 0.74 25.88
C THR A 27 1.01 -0.10 27.15
N GLN A 28 1.38 -1.38 27.05
CA GLN A 28 1.59 -2.26 28.19
C GLN A 28 3.04 -2.32 28.65
N CYS A 29 3.99 -2.61 27.75
CA CYS A 29 5.37 -2.84 28.13
C CYS A 29 6.33 -1.70 27.78
N GLY A 30 5.86 -0.66 27.08
CA GLY A 30 6.71 0.46 26.63
C GLY A 30 7.68 0.12 25.50
N SER A 31 7.75 -1.15 25.06
CA SER A 31 8.65 -1.55 23.97
C SER A 31 8.26 -0.86 22.67
N PRO A 32 9.24 -0.39 21.88
CA PRO A 32 8.97 0.18 20.57
C PRO A 32 8.30 -0.89 19.71
N LEU A 33 7.10 -0.58 19.22
CA LEU A 33 6.48 -1.39 18.20
C LEU A 33 7.21 -1.03 16.93
N ALA A 34 7.85 -2.01 16.29
CA ALA A 34 8.52 -1.78 15.02
C ALA A 34 7.54 -1.00 14.13
N THR A 35 7.88 0.26 13.85
CA THR A 35 7.07 1.14 13.02
C THR A 35 6.97 0.42 11.70
N GLN A 36 5.84 -0.24 11.42
CA GLN A 36 5.64 -0.88 10.13
C GLN A 36 5.68 0.28 9.14
N LYS A 37 6.79 0.34 8.38
CA LYS A 37 7.02 1.43 7.46
C LYS A 37 5.92 1.30 6.43
N THR A 38 4.98 2.23 6.47
CA THR A 38 3.86 2.29 5.55
C THR A 38 4.09 3.50 4.68
N PHE A 39 3.67 3.39 3.43
CA PHE A 39 3.75 4.48 2.49
C PHE A 39 2.34 4.93 2.11
N LYS A 40 2.23 6.14 1.56
CA LYS A 40 0.95 6.67 1.14
C LYS A 40 0.92 6.86 -0.37
N LEU A 41 -0.12 6.35 -1.01
CA LEU A 41 -0.50 6.71 -2.36
C LEU A 41 -1.72 7.61 -2.29
N ILE A 42 -1.67 8.74 -2.98
CA ILE A 42 -2.73 9.73 -3.00
C ILE A 42 -3.30 9.73 -4.40
N ASP A 43 -4.57 9.39 -4.57
CA ASP A 43 -5.24 9.56 -5.86
C ASP A 43 -5.38 11.05 -6.16
N ILE A 44 -4.79 11.53 -7.26
CA ILE A 44 -4.81 12.97 -7.55
C ILE A 44 -6.17 13.45 -8.05
N ALA A 45 -7.02 12.53 -8.53
CA ALA A 45 -8.35 12.85 -9.03
C ALA A 45 -9.36 12.96 -7.88
N THR A 46 -9.30 12.05 -6.89
CA THR A 46 -10.24 12.04 -5.75
C THR A 46 -9.66 12.58 -4.44
N GLN A 47 -8.35 12.82 -4.37
CA GLN A 47 -7.61 13.17 -3.14
C GLN A 47 -7.68 12.10 -2.04
N GLU A 48 -8.03 10.87 -2.37
CA GLU A 48 -8.07 9.76 -1.41
C GLU A 48 -6.66 9.23 -1.09
N GLU A 49 -6.39 9.02 0.19
CA GLU A 49 -5.13 8.46 0.69
C GLU A 49 -5.25 6.94 0.90
N PHE A 50 -4.40 6.18 0.20
CA PHE A 50 -4.27 4.74 0.34
C PHE A 50 -2.98 4.40 1.07
N ILE A 51 -3.10 3.65 2.17
CA ILE A 51 -1.96 3.22 2.98
C ILE A 51 -1.41 1.92 2.39
N ILE A 52 -0.16 1.95 1.96
CA ILE A 52 0.60 0.83 1.39
C ILE A 52 1.43 0.16 2.49
N LYS A 53 1.24 -1.14 2.64
CA LYS A 53 2.02 -2.06 3.48
C LYS A 53 2.88 -2.98 2.61
N ASP A 54 3.75 -3.73 3.26
CA ASP A 54 4.58 -4.71 2.57
C ASP A 54 3.72 -5.83 1.98
N ASN A 55 3.98 -6.18 0.71
CA ASN A 55 3.25 -7.16 -0.10
C ASN A 55 1.81 -6.76 -0.49
N ASP A 56 1.38 -5.52 -0.24
CA ASP A 56 0.04 -5.06 -0.65
C ASP A 56 -0.14 -5.15 -2.17
N THR A 57 -1.32 -5.61 -2.57
CA THR A 57 -1.71 -5.69 -3.98
C THR A 57 -2.77 -4.67 -4.32
N LEU A 58 -2.64 -4.02 -5.47
CA LEU A 58 -3.61 -3.06 -5.98
C LEU A 58 -4.22 -3.60 -7.26
N GLY A 59 -5.55 -3.55 -7.33
CA GLY A 59 -6.34 -4.09 -8.43
C GLY A 59 -7.82 -4.01 -8.10
N THR A 60 -8.68 -4.68 -8.86
CA THR A 60 -10.14 -4.66 -8.58
C THR A 60 -10.52 -5.44 -7.32
N THR A 61 -9.71 -6.43 -6.91
CA THR A 61 -9.97 -7.31 -5.76
C THR A 61 -8.77 -7.46 -4.81
N GLY A 62 -7.73 -6.63 -4.97
CA GLY A 62 -6.53 -6.61 -4.13
C GLY A 62 -6.75 -6.02 -2.73
N ASP A 63 -5.67 -5.93 -1.95
CA ASP A 63 -5.64 -5.24 -0.64
C ASP A 63 -6.05 -3.76 -0.77
N ILE A 64 -5.76 -3.17 -1.93
CA ILE A 64 -6.16 -1.83 -2.32
C ILE A 64 -7.11 -1.95 -3.53
N PRO A 65 -8.42 -2.05 -3.26
CA PRO A 65 -9.41 -2.22 -4.31
C PRO A 65 -9.62 -0.90 -5.06
N LEU A 66 -9.45 -0.93 -6.37
CA LEU A 66 -9.82 0.16 -7.28
C LEU A 66 -11.00 -0.27 -8.15
N SER A 67 -12.06 0.53 -8.16
CA SER A 67 -13.27 0.29 -8.95
C SER A 67 -13.10 0.73 -10.41
N GLU A 68 -12.16 0.12 -11.12
CA GLU A 68 -11.85 0.42 -12.53
C GLU A 68 -12.28 -0.74 -13.44
N LYS A 69 -13.05 -0.46 -14.50
CA LYS A 69 -13.58 -1.50 -15.41
C LYS A 69 -12.48 -2.20 -16.22
N ASN A 70 -11.36 -1.52 -16.44
CA ASN A 70 -10.22 -1.99 -17.20
C ASN A 70 -9.02 -2.11 -16.25
N LEU A 71 -9.14 -2.83 -15.14
CA LEU A 71 -8.02 -3.09 -14.25
C LEU A 71 -8.07 -4.55 -13.82
N ALA A 72 -6.91 -5.20 -13.79
CA ALA A 72 -6.81 -6.57 -13.33
C ALA A 72 -7.17 -6.71 -11.84
N GLU A 73 -7.59 -7.91 -11.44
CA GLU A 73 -7.83 -8.28 -10.04
C GLU A 73 -6.66 -7.94 -9.12
N LYS A 74 -5.44 -8.23 -9.60
CA LYS A 74 -4.16 -7.87 -8.99
C LYS A 74 -3.25 -7.29 -10.05
N ALA A 75 -3.30 -5.98 -10.20
CA ALA A 75 -2.62 -5.27 -11.27
C ALA A 75 -1.14 -5.01 -10.94
N VAL A 76 -0.88 -4.56 -9.70
CA VAL A 76 0.47 -4.32 -9.18
C VAL A 76 0.61 -4.86 -7.76
N GLN A 77 1.85 -5.16 -7.38
CA GLN A 77 2.22 -5.51 -6.03
C GLN A 77 3.30 -4.56 -5.52
N PHE A 78 3.14 -4.14 -4.27
CA PHE A 78 4.08 -3.31 -3.54
C PHE A 78 4.96 -4.18 -2.64
N SER A 79 6.25 -3.91 -2.57
CA SER A 79 7.19 -4.60 -1.70
C SER A 79 8.12 -3.61 -1.03
N ILE A 80 8.30 -3.71 0.28
CA ILE A 80 9.10 -2.78 1.06
C ILE A 80 10.43 -3.46 1.40
N GLN A 81 11.50 -3.02 0.74
CA GLN A 81 12.83 -3.59 0.94
C GLN A 81 13.78 -2.52 1.46
N LYS A 82 14.35 -2.73 2.66
CA LYS A 82 15.35 -1.82 3.27
C LYS A 82 14.94 -0.36 3.16
N GLU A 83 13.72 -0.05 3.60
CA GLU A 83 13.18 1.31 3.63
C GLU A 83 12.76 1.92 2.28
N VAL A 84 12.82 1.15 1.21
CA VAL A 84 12.43 1.53 -0.15
C VAL A 84 11.14 0.83 -0.54
N LEU A 85 10.16 1.58 -1.07
CA LEU A 85 8.98 0.97 -1.69
C LEU A 85 9.30 0.60 -3.14
N LYS A 86 9.14 -0.67 -3.47
CA LYS A 86 9.21 -1.19 -4.83
C LYS A 86 7.82 -1.52 -5.33
N LEU A 87 7.56 -1.19 -6.59
CA LEU A 87 6.36 -1.59 -7.32
C LEU A 87 6.74 -2.65 -8.34
N LYS A 88 6.00 -3.75 -8.37
CA LYS A 88 6.11 -4.80 -9.39
C LYS A 88 4.79 -4.90 -10.15
N SER A 89 4.85 -4.81 -11.48
CA SER A 89 3.70 -5.08 -12.33
C SER A 89 3.44 -6.59 -12.40
N LEU A 90 2.21 -7.03 -12.08
CA LEU A 90 1.82 -8.43 -12.08
C LEU A 90 0.98 -8.85 -13.30
N SER A 91 0.45 -7.89 -14.07
CA SER A 91 -0.44 -8.19 -15.20
C SER A 91 -0.21 -7.30 -16.42
N GLU A 92 -0.21 -7.90 -17.61
CA GLU A 92 -0.17 -7.24 -18.94
C GLU A 92 -1.53 -6.70 -19.40
N HIS A 93 -2.62 -7.21 -18.82
CA HIS A 93 -3.96 -6.92 -19.30
C HIS A 93 -4.47 -5.59 -18.73
N SER A 94 -4.59 -4.63 -19.67
CA SER A 94 -5.43 -3.43 -19.66
C SER A 94 -5.50 -2.72 -18.31
N GLY A 95 -4.75 -1.62 -18.18
CA GLY A 95 -4.95 -0.65 -17.12
C GLY A 95 -3.83 -0.54 -16.09
N VAL A 96 -2.59 -0.87 -16.40
CA VAL A 96 -1.45 -0.39 -15.60
C VAL A 96 -0.51 0.32 -16.56
N PHE A 97 -0.77 1.60 -16.82
CA PHE A 97 0.08 2.44 -17.66
C PHE A 97 1.19 3.06 -16.82
N ILE A 98 2.00 2.21 -16.20
CA ILE A 98 3.36 2.62 -15.92
C ILE A 98 4.10 2.16 -17.17
N GLU A 99 4.82 3.05 -17.86
CA GLU A 99 5.69 2.70 -19.00
C GLU A 99 6.90 1.87 -18.51
N LEU A 100 6.63 0.81 -17.75
CA LEU A 100 7.59 -0.10 -17.18
C LEU A 100 7.41 -1.45 -17.86
N PRO A 101 8.50 -2.12 -18.22
CA PRO A 101 8.44 -3.49 -18.68
C PRO A 101 7.79 -4.37 -17.60
N ILE A 102 6.95 -5.32 -18.02
CA ILE A 102 6.29 -6.27 -17.10
C ILE A 102 7.36 -7.05 -16.31
N ASN A 103 7.05 -7.40 -15.07
CA ASN A 103 7.99 -8.01 -14.11
C ASN A 103 9.20 -7.15 -13.71
N THR A 104 9.23 -5.87 -14.07
CA THR A 104 10.27 -4.95 -13.58
C THR A 104 9.88 -4.41 -12.21
N GLU A 105 10.81 -4.45 -11.26
CA GLU A 105 10.69 -3.75 -9.99
C GLU A 105 11.09 -2.28 -10.17
N TYR A 106 10.23 -1.35 -9.75
CA TYR A 106 10.54 0.08 -9.79
C TYR A 106 10.52 0.68 -8.39
N GLU A 107 11.58 1.41 -8.06
CA GLU A 107 11.72 2.12 -6.79
C GLU A 107 10.87 3.40 -6.80
N LEU A 108 9.90 3.47 -5.89
CA LEU A 108 9.03 4.64 -5.73
C LEU A 108 9.71 5.68 -4.85
N LYS A 109 9.78 6.92 -5.33
CA LYS A 109 10.36 8.07 -4.62
C LYS A 109 9.28 9.05 -4.21
N LYS A 110 9.46 9.72 -3.06
CA LYS A 110 8.52 10.75 -2.55
C LYS A 110 8.18 11.77 -3.64
N ASN A 111 6.90 12.11 -3.76
CA ASN A 111 6.28 12.97 -4.77
C ASN A 111 6.29 12.42 -6.21
N MET A 112 6.55 11.12 -6.41
CA MET A 112 6.47 10.53 -7.73
C MET A 112 5.02 10.23 -8.13
N PHE A 113 4.71 10.43 -9.41
CA PHE A 113 3.40 10.15 -9.97
C PHE A 113 3.43 8.81 -10.69
N ILE A 114 2.42 7.98 -10.44
CA ILE A 114 2.28 6.65 -11.00
C ILE A 114 0.88 6.58 -11.60
N LYS A 115 0.79 6.28 -12.90
CA LYS A 115 -0.50 6.05 -13.53
C LYS A 115 -0.83 4.56 -13.48
N ILE A 116 -1.96 4.24 -12.85
CA ILE A 116 -2.49 2.88 -12.80
C ILE A 116 -3.93 2.98 -13.30
N GLY A 117 -4.17 2.43 -14.48
CA GLY A 117 -5.45 2.48 -15.16
C GLY A 117 -5.67 3.83 -15.79
N ASP A 118 -6.87 4.36 -15.60
CA ASP A 118 -7.21 5.75 -15.90
C ASP A 118 -6.90 6.69 -14.73
N ARG A 119 -6.43 6.14 -13.60
CA ARG A 119 -6.12 6.90 -12.39
C ARG A 119 -4.64 7.21 -12.26
N VAL A 120 -4.35 8.36 -11.66
CA VAL A 120 -2.98 8.80 -11.37
C VAL A 120 -2.85 8.96 -9.87
N PHE A 121 -1.82 8.33 -9.31
CA PHE A 121 -1.51 8.35 -7.90
C PHE A 121 -0.21 9.10 -7.69
N ARG A 122 -0.15 9.92 -6.65
CA ARG A 122 1.09 10.54 -6.15
C ARG A 122 1.55 9.79 -4.92
N PHE A 123 2.81 9.38 -4.92
CA PHE A 123 3.45 8.77 -3.76
C PHE A 123 3.95 9.83 -2.78
N ASP A 124 3.70 9.66 -1.48
CA ASP A 124 4.15 10.57 -0.41
C ASP A 124 5.13 9.91 0.58
#